data_AF-A0A9D9T7Q1-F1
#
_entry.id   AF-A0A9D9T7Q1-F1
#
_cell.length_a   1.000
_cell.length_b   1.000
_cell.length_c   1.000
_cell.angle_alpha   90.00
_cell.angle_beta   90.00
_cell.angle_gamma   90.00
#
_symmetry.space_group_name_H-M   'P 1'
#
loop_
_entity.id
_entity.type
_entity.pdbx_description
1 polymer ?
#
loop_
_entity_poly.entity_id
_entity_poly.type
_entity_poly.pdbx_seq_one_letter_code
_entity_poly.pdbx_strand_id
1 'polypeptide(L)'
;MASIESGDGNDLVNGSFGNDIIVGGKGNDTLSGGIGNDTYVFARGDGSDTIKENDATVGNADAIQFLAGITSDQIWLRHVGNNLEVSVIGTGDKLVIKDWYLGDSYHVEQFKTADSKILTDDDVENLVQAMSPFVPPAMGEIVLLGTYHDTLASVIDANWW
;
A
#
# COMPACT_ATOMS: atom_id res chain seq x y z
N MET A 1 -7.38 -3.65 -20.30
CA MET A 1 -7.69 -3.09 -18.98
C MET A 1 -9.06 -3.56 -18.55
N ALA A 2 -9.11 -4.58 -17.69
CA ALA A 2 -10.34 -4.96 -17.02
C ALA A 2 -10.47 -4.18 -15.70
N SER A 3 -11.70 -4.09 -15.20
CA SER A 3 -11.99 -3.58 -13.86
C SER A 3 -12.73 -4.68 -13.11
N ILE A 4 -12.24 -5.00 -11.92
CA ILE A 4 -12.74 -6.09 -11.07
C ILE A 4 -13.11 -5.47 -9.73
N GLU A 5 -14.39 -5.57 -9.37
CA GLU A 5 -14.93 -5.09 -8.10
C GLU A 5 -15.60 -6.27 -7.38
N SER A 6 -15.10 -6.65 -6.20
CA SER A 6 -15.68 -7.76 -5.41
C SER A 6 -16.81 -7.30 -4.47
N GLY A 7 -16.68 -6.12 -3.87
CA GLY A 7 -17.75 -5.48 -3.10
C GLY A 7 -17.58 -5.62 -1.59
N ASP A 8 -18.67 -5.88 -0.88
CA ASP A 8 -18.61 -6.13 0.57
C ASP A 8 -18.41 -7.63 0.82
N GLY A 9 -17.46 -8.03 1.66
CA GLY A 9 -17.15 -9.43 1.93
C GLY A 9 -15.67 -9.66 2.22
N ASN A 10 -15.30 -10.92 2.46
CA ASN A 10 -13.89 -11.31 2.40
C ASN A 10 -13.72 -12.11 1.11
N ASP A 11 -13.13 -11.48 0.12
CA ASP A 11 -13.11 -11.98 -1.25
C ASP A 11 -11.71 -12.46 -1.68
N LEU A 12 -11.71 -13.33 -2.69
CA LEU A 12 -10.51 -13.78 -3.37
C LEU A 12 -10.59 -13.32 -4.82
N VAL A 13 -9.73 -12.37 -5.19
CA VAL A 13 -9.70 -11.76 -6.52
C VAL A 13 -8.42 -12.15 -7.26
N ASN A 14 -8.55 -12.44 -8.56
CA ASN A 14 -7.45 -12.77 -9.46
C ASN A 14 -7.68 -12.09 -10.83
N GLY A 15 -6.79 -11.18 -11.23
CA GLY A 15 -6.83 -10.48 -12.53
C GLY A 15 -6.31 -11.31 -13.70
N SER A 16 -5.39 -12.23 -13.42
CA SER A 16 -4.77 -13.16 -14.37
C SER A 16 -3.79 -12.52 -15.34
N PHE A 17 -4.23 -12.08 -16.52
CA PHE A 17 -3.34 -11.54 -17.56
C PHE A 17 -3.89 -10.21 -18.08
N GLY A 18 -2.99 -9.26 -18.25
CA GLY A 18 -3.30 -7.92 -18.71
C GLY A 18 -3.16 -6.92 -17.57
N ASN A 19 -3.41 -5.66 -17.88
CA ASN A 19 -3.35 -4.58 -16.91
C ASN A 19 -4.73 -4.41 -16.27
N ASP A 20 -4.91 -4.71 -15.00
CA ASP A 20 -6.21 -4.73 -14.34
C ASP A 20 -6.34 -3.66 -13.27
N ILE A 21 -7.57 -3.18 -13.06
CA ILE A 21 -7.93 -2.33 -11.93
C ILE A 21 -8.74 -3.19 -10.97
N ILE A 22 -8.23 -3.38 -9.76
CA ILE A 22 -8.79 -4.28 -8.75
C ILE A 22 -9.27 -3.47 -7.55
N VAL A 23 -10.54 -3.62 -7.21
CA VAL A 23 -11.18 -3.03 -6.03
C VAL A 23 -11.70 -4.17 -5.16
N GLY A 24 -11.04 -4.42 -4.03
CA GLY A 24 -11.49 -5.39 -3.03
C GLY A 24 -12.85 -4.99 -2.47
N GLY A 25 -12.91 -3.73 -2.02
CA GLY A 25 -14.10 -3.17 -1.38
C GLY A 25 -13.98 -3.33 0.13
N LYS A 26 -15.08 -3.64 0.82
CA LYS A 26 -15.05 -3.73 2.29
C LYS A 26 -14.88 -5.17 2.75
N GLY A 27 -13.91 -5.37 3.63
CA GLY A 27 -13.72 -6.57 4.41
C GLY A 27 -12.26 -6.91 4.50
N ASN A 28 -11.89 -8.18 4.39
CA ASN A 28 -10.50 -8.59 4.38
C ASN A 28 -10.26 -9.44 3.15
N ASP A 29 -9.77 -8.81 2.09
CA ASP A 29 -9.66 -9.41 0.78
C ASP A 29 -8.27 -9.98 0.51
N THR A 30 -8.19 -10.92 -0.41
CA THR A 30 -6.95 -11.41 -0.99
C THR A 30 -6.95 -11.10 -2.48
N LEU A 31 -6.06 -10.21 -2.89
CA LEU A 31 -6.00 -9.63 -4.23
C LEU A 31 -4.74 -10.08 -4.94
N SER A 32 -4.85 -10.44 -6.22
CA SER A 32 -3.71 -10.77 -7.09
C SER A 32 -4.01 -10.25 -8.49
N GLY A 33 -3.14 -9.39 -8.99
CA GLY A 33 -3.17 -8.79 -10.31
C GLY A 33 -2.85 -9.82 -11.37
N GLY A 34 -1.68 -10.43 -11.24
CA GLY A 34 -1.24 -11.50 -12.12
C GLY A 34 -0.09 -11.01 -12.97
N ILE A 35 -0.19 -11.15 -14.30
CA ILE A 35 0.84 -10.67 -15.22
C ILE A 35 0.33 -9.42 -15.94
N GLY A 36 1.13 -8.36 -15.91
CA GLY A 36 0.79 -7.06 -16.46
C GLY A 36 0.87 -5.97 -15.41
N ASN A 37 0.60 -4.73 -15.80
CA ASN A 37 0.68 -3.60 -14.87
C ASN A 37 -0.69 -3.38 -14.23
N ASP A 38 -0.84 -3.83 -12.99
CA ASP A 38 -2.08 -3.86 -12.25
C ASP A 38 -2.22 -2.66 -11.29
N THR A 39 -3.45 -2.35 -10.90
CA THR A 39 -3.74 -1.25 -9.97
C THR A 39 -4.73 -1.70 -8.92
N TYR A 40 -4.28 -1.78 -7.68
CA TYR A 40 -5.07 -2.06 -6.50
C TYR A 40 -5.61 -0.76 -5.91
N VAL A 41 -6.93 -0.59 -5.87
CA VAL A 41 -7.56 0.62 -5.32
C VAL A 41 -7.90 0.37 -3.86
N PHE A 42 -7.52 1.32 -2.99
CA PHE A 42 -7.74 1.21 -1.55
C PHE A 42 -8.28 2.51 -0.95
N ALA A 43 -9.29 2.38 -0.09
CA ALA A 43 -9.96 3.48 0.60
C ALA A 43 -10.04 3.23 2.11
N ARG A 44 -10.37 4.29 2.86
CA ARG A 44 -10.69 4.14 4.28
C ARG A 44 -11.98 3.35 4.44
N GLY A 45 -11.98 2.40 5.36
CA GLY A 45 -13.09 1.48 5.63
C GLY A 45 -13.07 0.20 4.79
N ASP A 46 -12.07 0.02 3.92
CA ASP A 46 -11.92 -1.20 3.12
C ASP A 46 -11.45 -2.38 3.98
N GLY A 47 -10.82 -2.13 5.13
CA GLY A 47 -10.41 -3.17 6.08
C GLY A 47 -8.96 -3.62 5.88
N SER A 48 -8.69 -4.93 6.03
CA SER A 48 -7.33 -5.46 6.07
C SER A 48 -7.08 -6.43 4.92
N ASP A 49 -6.63 -5.90 3.80
CA ASP A 49 -6.42 -6.64 2.57
C ASP A 49 -5.00 -7.19 2.44
N THR A 50 -4.86 -8.26 1.66
CA THR A 50 -3.58 -8.88 1.30
C THR A 50 -3.39 -8.85 -0.21
N ILE A 51 -2.34 -8.17 -0.67
CA ILE A 51 -1.91 -8.19 -2.08
C ILE A 51 -0.87 -9.30 -2.25
N LYS A 52 -1.01 -10.08 -3.32
CA LYS A 52 -0.09 -11.15 -3.72
C LYS A 52 0.43 -10.89 -5.12
N GLU A 53 1.64 -10.34 -5.17
CA GLU A 53 2.40 -10.19 -6.40
C GLU A 53 3.29 -11.39 -6.67
N ASN A 54 3.51 -11.65 -7.95
CA ASN A 54 4.51 -12.61 -8.44
C ASN A 54 4.74 -12.39 -9.94
N ASP A 55 5.16 -11.19 -10.31
CA ASP A 55 5.51 -10.84 -11.68
C ASP A 55 6.96 -10.33 -11.74
N ALA A 56 7.81 -11.05 -12.48
CA ALA A 56 9.20 -10.67 -12.70
C ALA A 56 9.41 -9.98 -14.06
N THR A 57 8.32 -9.54 -14.70
CA THR A 57 8.36 -8.87 -16.01
C THR A 57 9.13 -7.55 -15.90
N VAL A 58 10.18 -7.41 -16.72
CA VAL A 58 10.99 -6.19 -16.73
C VAL A 58 10.16 -4.99 -17.15
N GLY A 59 10.17 -3.94 -16.32
CA GLY A 59 9.38 -2.73 -16.56
C GLY A 59 7.92 -2.86 -16.16
N ASN A 60 7.57 -3.87 -15.34
CA ASN A 60 6.30 -3.87 -14.63
C ASN A 60 6.17 -2.60 -13.78
N ALA A 61 4.93 -2.15 -13.59
CA ALA A 61 4.62 -0.94 -12.86
C ALA A 61 3.25 -1.07 -12.19
N ASP A 62 3.12 -2.09 -11.35
CA ASP A 62 1.98 -2.27 -10.46
C ASP A 62 1.85 -1.07 -9.53
N ALA A 63 0.60 -0.77 -9.17
CA ALA A 63 0.30 0.35 -8.32
C ALA A 63 -0.72 0.03 -7.24
N ILE A 64 -0.53 0.60 -6.06
CA ILE A 64 -1.61 0.87 -5.11
C ILE A 64 -2.07 2.30 -5.34
N GLN A 65 -3.35 2.47 -5.66
CA GLN A 65 -4.02 3.76 -5.73
C GLN A 65 -4.84 3.98 -4.46
N PHE A 66 -4.31 4.82 -3.57
CA PHE A 66 -5.06 5.32 -2.42
C PHE A 66 -6.07 6.37 -2.88
N LEU A 67 -7.33 6.20 -2.45
CA LEU A 67 -8.39 7.17 -2.71
C LEU A 67 -8.30 8.39 -1.78
N ALA A 68 -9.11 9.41 -2.10
CA ALA A 68 -9.15 10.65 -1.34
C ALA A 68 -9.37 10.41 0.15
N GLY A 69 -8.65 11.17 0.98
CA GLY A 69 -8.65 11.00 2.44
C GLY A 69 -7.48 10.16 2.96
N ILE A 70 -6.67 9.57 2.09
CA ILE A 70 -5.39 8.94 2.42
C ILE A 70 -4.28 9.70 1.68
N THR A 71 -3.62 10.60 2.40
CA THR A 71 -2.45 11.37 1.93
C THR A 71 -1.15 10.68 2.36
N SER A 72 -0.01 11.12 1.84
CA SER A 72 1.30 10.50 2.13
C SER A 72 1.63 10.48 3.63
N ASP A 73 1.24 11.52 4.36
CA ASP A 73 1.39 11.63 5.82
C ASP A 73 0.38 10.80 6.63
N GLN A 74 -0.55 10.11 5.96
CA GLN A 74 -1.51 9.18 6.56
C GLN A 74 -1.12 7.71 6.36
N ILE A 75 0.01 7.45 5.72
CA ILE A 75 0.48 6.10 5.40
C ILE A 75 1.62 5.74 6.36
N TRP A 76 1.49 4.59 7.03
CA TRP A 76 2.51 4.06 7.92
C TRP A 76 3.04 2.72 7.41
N LEU A 77 4.35 2.63 7.18
CA LEU A 77 5.01 1.48 6.57
C LEU A 77 5.80 0.68 7.60
N ARG A 78 5.71 -0.65 7.54
CA ARG A 78 6.45 -1.55 8.42
C ARG A 78 6.91 -2.82 7.71
N HIS A 79 8.13 -3.22 8.02
CA HIS A 79 8.63 -4.56 7.75
C HIS A 79 8.09 -5.52 8.82
N VAL A 80 7.30 -6.52 8.41
CA VAL A 80 6.76 -7.56 9.31
C VAL A 80 6.94 -8.96 8.71
N GLY A 81 7.88 -9.72 9.27
CA GLY A 81 8.23 -11.04 8.72
C GLY A 81 8.85 -10.88 7.34
N ASN A 82 8.22 -11.45 6.30
CA ASN A 82 8.62 -11.22 4.90
C ASN A 82 7.71 -10.21 4.18
N ASN A 83 6.77 -9.58 4.87
CA ASN A 83 5.75 -8.74 4.25
C ASN A 83 6.03 -7.25 4.52
N LEU A 84 5.55 -6.42 3.60
CA LEU A 84 5.37 -4.99 3.84
C LEU A 84 3.93 -4.76 4.35
N GLU A 85 3.78 -4.21 5.55
CA GLU A 85 2.50 -3.70 6.04
C GLU A 85 2.39 -2.20 5.75
N VAL A 86 1.26 -1.79 5.18
CA VAL A 86 0.93 -0.40 4.81
C VAL A 86 -0.37 -0.04 5.50
N SER A 87 -0.27 0.65 6.63
CA SER A 87 -1.43 0.99 7.47
C SER A 87 -1.89 2.42 7.22
N VAL A 88 -3.20 2.64 7.32
CA VAL A 88 -3.78 3.99 7.29
C VAL A 88 -3.90 4.52 8.71
N ILE A 89 -3.17 5.59 8.99
CA ILE A 89 -3.10 6.23 10.30
C ILE A 89 -4.51 6.60 10.82
N GLY A 90 -4.73 6.32 12.10
CA GLY A 90 -5.98 6.57 12.80
C GLY A 90 -7.08 5.53 12.56
N THR A 91 -6.83 4.47 11.78
CA THR A 91 -7.81 3.43 11.44
C THR A 91 -7.28 2.02 11.73
N GLY A 92 -8.12 1.01 11.51
CA GLY A 92 -7.68 -0.39 11.41
C GLY A 92 -7.39 -0.85 9.98
N ASP A 93 -7.52 0.05 9.00
CA ASP A 93 -7.37 -0.26 7.59
C ASP A 93 -5.89 -0.45 7.25
N LYS A 94 -5.58 -1.53 6.52
CA LYS A 94 -4.22 -1.81 6.07
C LYS A 94 -4.18 -2.67 4.82
N LEU A 95 -3.08 -2.54 4.09
CA LEU A 95 -2.66 -3.48 3.06
C LEU A 95 -1.45 -4.27 3.56
N VAL A 96 -1.44 -5.57 3.29
CA VAL A 96 -0.28 -6.44 3.46
C VAL A 96 0.19 -6.86 2.07
N ILE A 97 1.34 -6.36 1.63
CA ILE A 97 1.98 -6.85 0.41
C ILE A 97 2.80 -8.06 0.80
N LYS A 98 2.29 -9.22 0.40
CA LYS A 98 2.80 -10.51 0.85
C LYS A 98 4.16 -10.78 0.22
N ASP A 99 5.10 -11.26 1.05
CA ASP A 99 6.41 -11.73 0.64
C ASP A 99 7.30 -10.66 -0.03
N TRP A 100 6.97 -9.37 0.11
CA TRP A 100 7.76 -8.20 -0.35
C TRP A 100 9.27 -8.39 -0.18
N TYR A 101 9.71 -8.81 1.01
CA TYR A 101 11.13 -8.93 1.33
C TYR A 101 11.79 -10.25 0.83
N LEU A 102 11.10 -11.04 0.00
CA LEU A 102 11.67 -12.21 -0.68
C LEU A 102 12.22 -11.88 -2.08
N GLY A 103 11.94 -10.69 -2.61
CA GLY A 103 12.51 -10.20 -3.86
C GLY A 103 11.55 -9.35 -4.69
N ASP A 104 12.09 -8.69 -5.70
CA ASP A 104 11.41 -7.64 -6.45
C ASP A 104 10.15 -8.14 -7.19
N SER A 105 10.05 -9.43 -7.51
CA SER A 105 8.84 -10.00 -8.14
C SER A 105 7.60 -9.98 -7.25
N TYR A 106 7.76 -9.72 -5.95
CA TYR A 106 6.67 -9.62 -4.98
C TYR A 106 6.33 -8.16 -4.63
N HIS A 107 6.99 -7.19 -5.27
CA HIS A 107 6.74 -5.78 -5.03
C HIS A 107 5.51 -5.31 -5.81
N VAL A 108 4.90 -4.25 -5.28
CA VAL A 108 4.11 -3.30 -6.06
C VAL A 108 5.01 -2.08 -6.25
N GLU A 109 5.28 -1.68 -7.49
CA GLU A 109 6.30 -0.66 -7.77
C GLU A 109 5.91 0.74 -7.33
N GLN A 110 4.61 1.06 -7.26
CA GLN A 110 4.14 2.44 -7.04
C GLN A 110 3.01 2.54 -6.01
N PHE A 111 3.17 3.44 -5.05
CA PHE A 111 2.13 3.85 -4.11
C PHE A 111 1.69 5.26 -4.49
N LYS A 112 0.42 5.43 -4.86
CA LYS A 112 -0.11 6.67 -5.41
C LYS A 112 -1.22 7.21 -4.54
N THR A 113 -1.16 8.48 -4.19
CA THR A 113 -2.25 9.18 -3.47
C THR A 113 -3.10 9.99 -4.43
N ALA A 114 -4.28 10.42 -3.97
CA ALA A 114 -5.22 11.19 -4.79
C ALA A 114 -4.72 12.61 -5.15
N ASP A 115 -3.74 13.14 -4.43
CA ASP A 115 -3.04 14.40 -4.72
C ASP A 115 -1.80 14.21 -5.61
N SER A 116 -1.73 13.08 -6.32
CA SER A 116 -0.70 12.75 -7.31
C SER A 116 0.70 12.54 -6.75
N LYS A 117 0.87 12.37 -5.44
CA LYS A 117 2.15 11.95 -4.87
C LYS A 117 2.41 10.49 -5.16
N ILE A 118 3.66 10.19 -5.49
CA ILE A 118 4.12 8.83 -5.77
C ILE A 118 5.29 8.50 -4.85
N LEU A 119 5.19 7.35 -4.18
CA LEU A 119 6.31 6.65 -3.56
C LEU A 119 6.61 5.42 -4.41
N THR A 120 7.86 5.23 -4.82
CA THR A 120 8.31 4.04 -5.54
C THR A 120 8.82 2.99 -4.56
N ASP A 121 8.80 1.72 -4.96
CA ASP A 121 9.34 0.61 -4.19
C ASP A 121 10.81 0.80 -3.77
N ASP A 122 11.62 1.42 -4.64
CA ASP A 122 13.01 1.84 -4.35
C ASP A 122 13.13 2.72 -3.07
N ASP A 123 12.10 3.53 -2.78
CA ASP A 123 12.11 4.51 -1.70
C ASP A 123 11.36 4.02 -0.44
N VAL A 124 10.64 2.89 -0.52
CA VAL A 124 9.84 2.33 0.60
C VAL A 124 10.70 2.09 1.84
N GLU A 125 11.91 1.56 1.65
CA GLU A 125 12.77 1.19 2.78
C GLU A 125 13.26 2.42 3.56
N ASN A 126 13.38 3.59 2.92
CA ASN A 126 13.71 4.84 3.61
C ASN A 126 12.65 5.20 4.67
N LEU A 127 11.38 5.03 4.32
CA LEU A 127 10.26 5.30 5.23
C LEU A 127 10.11 4.20 6.28
N VAL A 128 10.26 2.93 5.91
CA VAL A 128 10.23 1.80 6.86
C VAL A 128 11.30 1.99 7.94
N GLN A 129 12.52 2.35 7.57
CA GLN A 129 13.61 2.59 8.52
C GLN A 129 13.34 3.79 9.42
N ALA A 130 12.86 4.90 8.84
CA ALA A 130 12.52 6.10 9.60
C ALA A 130 11.37 5.86 10.60
N MET A 131 10.39 5.03 10.25
CA MET A 131 9.23 4.69 11.08
C MET A 131 9.54 3.61 12.14
N SER A 132 10.52 2.74 11.89
CA SER A 132 10.86 1.60 12.77
C SER A 132 11.13 1.91 14.25
N PRO A 133 11.70 3.08 14.65
CA PRO A 133 11.94 3.39 16.06
C PRO A 133 10.66 3.80 16.81
N PHE A 134 9.57 4.06 16.09
CA PHE A 134 8.34 4.58 16.64
C PHE A 134 7.28 3.49 16.79
N VAL A 135 6.38 3.68 17.74
CA VAL A 135 5.16 2.88 17.82
C VAL A 135 4.19 3.41 16.77
N PRO A 136 3.49 2.57 15.99
CA PRO A 136 2.49 3.08 15.06
C PRO A 136 1.47 3.96 15.77
N PRO A 137 1.02 5.08 15.17
CA PRO A 137 0.00 5.95 15.76
C PRO A 137 -1.24 5.16 16.20
N ALA A 138 -1.80 5.52 17.35
CA ALA A 138 -2.96 4.82 17.90
C ALA A 138 -4.21 5.06 17.04
N MET A 139 -5.20 4.17 17.14
CA MET A 139 -6.51 4.40 16.49
C MET A 139 -7.10 5.74 16.94
N GLY A 140 -7.62 6.51 15.99
CA GLY A 140 -8.12 7.87 16.22
C GLY A 140 -7.07 8.99 16.15
N GLU A 141 -5.77 8.67 16.17
CA GLU A 141 -4.73 9.65 15.85
C GLU A 141 -4.62 9.76 14.33
N ILE A 142 -5.16 10.85 13.76
CA ILE A 142 -5.19 11.09 12.31
C ILE A 142 -4.14 12.11 11.85
N VAL A 143 -3.24 12.54 12.73
CA VAL A 143 -2.17 13.50 12.41
C VAL A 143 -0.92 13.08 13.16
N LEU A 144 0.22 13.04 12.47
CA LEU A 144 1.53 12.87 13.11
C LEU A 144 1.85 14.14 13.91
N LEU A 145 2.08 14.01 15.22
CA LEU A 145 2.36 15.16 16.11
C LEU A 145 3.67 14.96 16.90
N GLY A 146 4.24 16.08 17.33
CA GLY A 146 5.45 16.09 18.16
C GLY A 146 6.62 15.39 17.48
N THR A 147 7.28 14.49 18.21
CA THR A 147 8.49 13.80 17.73
C THR A 147 8.28 12.98 16.46
N TYR A 148 7.06 12.50 16.19
CA TYR A 148 6.74 11.82 14.93
C TYR A 148 6.91 12.78 13.76
N HIS A 149 6.21 13.91 13.82
CA HIS A 149 6.25 14.92 12.77
C HIS A 149 7.67 15.46 12.57
N ASP A 150 8.35 15.82 13.66
CA ASP A 150 9.69 16.42 13.61
C ASP A 150 10.73 15.50 12.96
N THR A 151 10.55 14.18 13.08
CA THR A 151 11.49 13.19 12.52
C THR A 151 11.08 12.71 11.13
N LEU A 152 9.77 12.52 10.89
CA LEU A 152 9.27 11.86 9.69
C LEU A 152 8.92 12.82 8.55
N ALA A 153 8.56 14.08 8.85
CA ALA A 153 8.06 15.00 7.82
C ALA A 153 9.05 15.18 6.66
N SER A 154 10.33 15.40 6.94
CA SER A 154 11.34 15.55 5.90
C SER A 154 11.61 14.28 5.10
N VAL A 155 11.50 13.11 5.73
CA VAL A 155 11.65 11.81 5.05
C VAL A 155 10.44 11.56 4.16
N ILE A 156 9.23 11.83 4.64
CA ILE A 156 7.99 11.73 3.85
C ILE A 156 8.09 12.67 2.63
N ASP A 157 8.40 13.94 2.83
CA ASP A 157 8.49 14.93 1.75
C ASP A 157 9.58 14.59 0.71
N ALA A 158 10.67 13.95 1.13
CA ALA A 158 11.78 13.59 0.25
C ALA A 158 11.50 12.34 -0.60
N ASN A 159 10.63 11.43 -0.14
CA ASN A 159 10.38 10.14 -0.80
C ASN A 159 9.03 10.10 -1.54
N TRP A 160 8.11 11.02 -1.24
CA TRP A 160 6.86 11.19 -1.98
C TRP A 160 6.97 12.40 -2.94
N TRP A 161 7.22 12.15 -4.23
CA TRP A 161 7.45 13.20 -5.23
C TRP A 161 6.19 13.63 -5.98
#